data_AF-A0A7K4INI2-F1
#
_entry.id   AF-A0A7K4INI2-F1
#
_cell.length_a   1.000
_cell.length_b   1.000
_cell.length_c   1.000
_cell.angle_alpha   90.00
_cell.angle_beta   90.00
_cell.angle_gamma   90.00
#
_symmetry.space_group_name_H-M   'P 1'
#
loop_
_entity.id
_entity.type
_entity.pdbx_description
1 polymer ?
#
loop_
_entity_poly.entity_id
_entity_poly.type
_entity_poly.pdbx_seq_one_letter_code
_entity_poly.pdbx_strand_id
1 'polypeptide(L)' 'PRYVSIMGIRKAMQKQIKVMGLADTGLSENDVGEAGSWLKTEKLYVPPVEKQAQFLKGTPDEIATKIAELLKSKGLI' A
#
# COMPACT_ATOMS: atom_id res chain seq x y z
N PRO A 1 -3.69 -5.20 -19.76
CA PRO A 1 -3.46 -4.02 -20.65
C PRO A 1 -2.79 -4.48 -21.96
N ARG A 2 -3.14 -3.89 -23.11
CA ARG A 2 -2.54 -4.24 -24.41
C ARG A 2 -1.51 -3.19 -24.83
N TYR A 3 -0.47 -3.61 -25.57
CA TYR A 3 0.48 -2.68 -26.17
C TYR A 3 -0.22 -1.78 -27.20
N VAL A 4 0.12 -0.49 -27.15
CA VAL A 4 -0.41 0.53 -28.05
C VAL A 4 0.46 0.67 -29.30
N SER A 5 -0.18 0.82 -30.46
CA SER A 5 0.52 1.12 -31.71
C SER A 5 0.96 2.58 -31.76
N ILE A 6 1.97 2.88 -32.59
CA ILE A 6 2.44 4.26 -32.84
C ILE A 6 1.30 5.16 -33.30
N MET A 7 0.40 4.64 -34.16
CA MET A 7 -0.80 5.36 -34.59
C MET A 7 -1.78 5.60 -33.44
N GLY A 8 -1.93 4.66 -32.51
CA GLY A 8 -2.76 4.80 -31.33
C GLY A 8 -2.28 5.91 -30.41
N ILE A 9 -0.97 6.02 -30.20
CA ILE A 9 -0.34 7.09 -29.43
C ILE A 9 -0.61 8.46 -30.10
N ARG A 10 -0.37 8.58 -31.41
CA ARG A 10 -0.62 9.83 -32.15
C ARG A 10 -2.08 10.27 -32.08
N LYS A 11 -3.02 9.34 -32.23
CA LYS A 11 -4.46 9.63 -32.12
C LYS A 11 -4.86 10.07 -30.71
N ALA A 12 -4.30 9.44 -29.67
CA ALA A 12 -4.57 9.80 -28.29
C ALA A 12 -4.03 11.20 -27.95
N MET A 13 -2.84 11.56 -28.44
CA MET A 13 -2.27 12.90 -28.26
C MET A 13 -3.12 14.02 -28.87
N GLN A 14 -3.85 13.73 -29.96
CA GLN A 14 -4.68 14.72 -30.65
C GLN A 14 -6.08 14.86 -30.05
N LYS A 15 -6.49 13.94 -29.16
CA LYS A 15 -7.80 14.04 -28.52
C LYS A 15 -7.78 15.16 -27.49
N GLN A 16 -8.79 16.03 -27.56
CA GLN A 16 -9.02 17.00 -26.51
C GLN A 16 -9.40 16.26 -25.22
N ILE A 17 -8.62 16.50 -24.17
CA ILE A 17 -8.94 16.04 -22.82
C ILE A 17 -9.59 17.22 -22.11
N LYS A 18 -10.89 17.08 -21.80
CA LYS A 18 -11.59 18.09 -21.00
C LYS A 18 -11.07 18.00 -19.57
N VAL A 19 -10.37 19.04 -19.12
CA VAL A 19 -10.04 19.21 -17.71
C VAL A 19 -11.27 19.75 -17.01
N MET A 20 -11.73 19.08 -15.96
CA MET A 20 -12.86 19.51 -15.15
C MET A 20 -12.34 19.97 -13.79
N GLY A 21 -12.74 21.17 -13.37
CA GLY A 21 -12.49 21.68 -12.02
C GLY A 21 -13.61 21.31 -11.06
N LEU A 22 -13.45 21.71 -9.79
CA LEU A 22 -14.47 21.45 -8.75
C LEU A 22 -15.85 22.05 -9.11
N ALA A 23 -15.85 23.24 -9.72
CA ALA A 23 -17.08 23.90 -10.15
C ALA A 23 -17.84 23.12 -11.24
N ASP A 24 -17.16 22.25 -12.00
CA ASP A 24 -17.75 21.45 -13.08
C ASP A 24 -18.33 20.11 -12.59
N THR A 25 -18.05 19.72 -11.34
CA THR A 25 -18.41 18.39 -10.80
C THR A 25 -19.61 18.41 -9.86
N GLY A 26 -20.10 19.61 -9.47
CA GLY A 26 -21.24 19.76 -8.57
C GLY A 26 -20.95 19.37 -7.12
N LEU A 27 -19.68 19.21 -6.77
CA LEU A 27 -19.23 18.89 -5.41
C LEU A 27 -18.89 20.16 -4.64
N SER A 28 -19.19 20.20 -3.34
CA SER A 28 -18.78 21.31 -2.47
C SER A 28 -17.35 21.11 -1.98
N GLU A 29 -16.71 22.19 -1.53
CA GLU A 29 -15.35 22.13 -0.95
C GLU A 29 -15.29 21.23 0.29
N ASN A 30 -16.41 21.05 0.99
CA ASN A 30 -16.51 20.20 2.17
C ASN A 30 -16.66 18.71 1.84
N ASP A 31 -16.93 18.36 0.58
CA ASP A 31 -17.08 16.97 0.15
C ASP A 31 -15.78 16.39 -0.42
N VAL A 32 -14.76 17.22 -0.62
CA VAL A 32 -13.52 16.86 -1.32
C VAL A 32 -12.27 17.13 -0.49
N GLY A 33 -11.17 16.47 -0.86
CA GLY A 33 -9.86 16.68 -0.25
C GLY A 33 -9.84 16.33 1.23
N GLU A 34 -9.02 17.05 2.00
CA GLU A 34 -8.92 16.84 3.45
C GLU A 34 -10.18 17.25 4.22
N ALA A 35 -10.94 18.22 3.69
CA ALA A 35 -12.17 18.72 4.32
C ALA A 35 -13.29 17.68 4.27
N GLY A 36 -13.40 16.93 3.16
CA GLY A 36 -14.34 15.81 3.02
C GLY A 36 -13.83 14.46 3.52
N SER A 37 -12.56 14.35 3.91
CA SER A 37 -11.98 13.09 4.39
C SER A 37 -12.34 12.82 5.84
N TRP A 38 -12.92 11.66 6.11
CA TRP A 38 -13.20 11.20 7.49
C TRP A 38 -11.93 10.86 8.27
N LEU A 39 -10.85 10.54 7.55
CA LEU A 39 -9.59 10.10 8.13
C LEU A 39 -8.48 11.09 7.77
N LYS A 40 -7.57 11.30 8.72
CA LYS A 40 -6.36 12.10 8.52
C LYS A 40 -5.13 11.24 8.75
N THR A 41 -4.18 11.32 7.83
CA THR A 41 -2.90 10.62 7.95
C THR A 41 -2.04 11.34 8.98
N GLU A 42 -1.86 10.75 10.16
CA GLU A 42 -1.05 11.36 11.22
C GLU A 42 0.44 11.15 10.99
N LYS A 43 0.85 9.91 10.69
CA LYS A 43 2.26 9.52 10.54
C LYS A 43 2.41 8.41 9.51
N LEU A 44 3.45 8.52 8.70
CA LEU A 44 3.91 7.47 7.80
C LEU A 44 5.36 7.16 8.18
N TYR A 45 5.66 5.87 8.33
CA TYR A 45 7.02 5.40 8.56
C TYR A 45 7.30 4.20 7.69
N VAL A 46 8.55 4.07 7.26
CA VAL A 46 9.02 2.89 6.54
C VAL A 46 9.25 1.79 7.57
N PRO A 47 8.66 0.59 7.40
CA PRO A 47 8.90 -0.49 8.34
C PRO A 47 10.40 -0.85 8.32
N PRO A 48 11.04 -1.04 9.50
CA PRO A 48 12.43 -1.45 9.55
C PRO A 48 12.58 -2.83 8.91
N VAL A 49 13.61 -2.99 8.07
CA VAL A 49 13.94 -4.28 7.45
C VAL A 49 14.63 -5.16 8.50
N GLU A 50 13.84 -5.89 9.26
CA GLU A 50 14.39 -6.92 10.15
C GLU A 50 14.59 -8.19 9.34
N LYS A 51 15.85 -8.52 9.01
CA LYS A 51 16.21 -9.88 8.58
C LYS A 51 16.05 -10.81 9.78
N GLN A 52 14.81 -11.23 10.07
CA GLN A 52 14.49 -12.11 11.19
C GLN A 52 14.81 -13.58 10.87
N ALA A 53 16.06 -13.89 10.51
CA ALA A 53 16.54 -15.26 10.47
C ALA A 53 17.32 -15.52 11.77
N GLN A 54 16.68 -16.19 12.74
CA GLN A 54 17.36 -16.67 13.94
C GLN A 54 17.79 -18.12 13.75
N PHE A 55 19.09 -18.38 13.87
CA PHE A 55 19.61 -19.74 13.90
C PHE A 55 19.59 -20.26 15.34
N LEU A 56 18.69 -21.20 15.62
CA LEU A 56 18.59 -21.85 16.92
C LEU A 56 19.63 -22.98 17.01
N LYS A 57 20.36 -23.03 18.14
CA LYS A 57 21.35 -24.08 18.45
C LYS A 57 20.96 -24.74 19.78
N GLY A 58 21.05 -26.05 19.86
CA GLY A 58 20.68 -26.83 21.05
C GLY A 58 20.23 -28.24 20.69
N THR A 59 19.64 -28.94 21.66
CA THR A 59 18.99 -30.23 21.46
C THR A 59 17.61 -30.06 20.80
N PRO A 60 17.07 -31.09 20.14
CA PRO A 60 15.76 -30.99 19.46
C PRO A 60 14.61 -30.52 20.37
N ASP A 61 14.57 -30.96 21.63
CA ASP A 61 13.49 -30.62 22.57
C ASP A 61 13.51 -29.13 22.98
N GLU A 62 14.70 -28.58 23.20
CA GLU A 62 14.88 -27.16 23.52
C GLU A 62 14.54 -26.26 22.33
N ILE A 63 14.87 -26.71 21.11
CA ILE A 63 14.56 -25.99 19.88
C ILE A 63 13.05 -25.97 19.63
N ALA A 64 12.37 -27.11 19.79
CA ALA A 64 10.92 -27.22 19.61
C ALA A 64 10.16 -26.27 20.56
N THR A 65 10.59 -26.20 21.82
CA THR A 65 9.99 -25.31 22.83
C THR A 65 10.16 -23.83 22.44
N LYS A 66 11.38 -23.43 22.05
CA LYS A 66 11.66 -22.04 21.61
C LYS A 66 10.89 -21.66 20.34
N ILE A 67 10.71 -22.59 19.41
CA ILE A 67 9.92 -22.35 18.18
C ILE A 67 8.44 -22.13 18.53
N ALA A 68 7.87 -22.96 19.39
CA ALA A 68 6.47 -22.83 19.82
C ALA A 68 6.20 -21.48 20.51
N GLU A 69 7.12 -21.04 21.37
CA GLU A 69 7.04 -19.72 22.03
C GLU A 69 7.15 -18.56 21.04
N LEU A 70 8.07 -18.65 20.06
CA LEU A 70 8.22 -17.63 19.02
C LEU A 70 6.98 -17.53 18.11
N LEU A 71 6.35 -18.66 17.77
CA LEU A 71 5.14 -18.67 16.95
C LEU A 71 3.94 -18.08 17.71
N LYS A 72 3.81 -18.38 19.01
CA LYS A 72 2.78 -17.80 19.87
C LYS A 72 2.95 -16.29 20.06
N SER A 73 4.17 -15.83 20.31
CA SER A 73 4.44 -14.38 20.50
C SER A 73 4.22 -13.55 19.23
N LYS A 74 4.43 -14.14 18.05
CA LYS A 74 4.12 -13.51 16.76
C LYS A 74 2.68 -13.69 16.31
N GLY A 75 1.83 -14.35 17.09
CA GLY A 75 0.40 -14.54 16.81
C GLY A 75 0.12 -15.45 15.61
N LEU A 76 1.06 -16.34 15.27
CA LEU A 76 0.89 -17.32 14.21
C LEU A 76 0.24 -18.62 14.72
N ILE A 77 0.22 -18.82 16.05
CA ILE A 77 -0.43 -19.91 16.79
C ILE A 77 -1.05 -19.33 18.07
#